data_AF-A0A835Q083-F1
#
_entry.id   AF-A0A835Q083-F1
#
_cell.length_a   1.000
_cell.length_b   1.000
_cell.length_c   1.000
_cell.angle_alpha   90.00
_cell.angle_beta   90.00
_cell.angle_gamma   90.00
#
_symmetry.space_group_name_H-M   'P 1'
#
loop_
_entity.id
_entity.type
_entity.pdbx_description
1 polymer ?
#
loop_
_entity_poly.entity_id
_entity_poly.type
_entity_poly.pdbx_seq_one_letter_code
_entity_poly.pdbx_strand_id
1 'polypeptide(L)'
;MMATLKRSQSRLSSSLSAAVSRSTCISLFSSGNSTFSSHPSPSSSRHFHDWRSPLSHRATMRSSAVITDRFERHFASLAARNSYEGILTRLKKPGGGDFGKSTAVLNKNSVESAIRNCDEFQVTGKDVEKIIDWENSAPKQVEIPFKPARVLLQDFTGVPAVVDLACMRDAMNKLGSDSNKINPLVPVDLVIDHSVQVDVARSENAVQANMELEFQRNKERFAFLKWGSNAFHNMLVVPPGSGIVHQVNLEYLARVVFNNEGILYPDSVVGTDSHTTMIDGLGVAGWGVGGIEAEAAMLGQPMSMVLPGVVGFKLSGKLRNGVTATDLVLTVTQMLRKHGVVGKFVEFYGEGMSELPLADRATIANMSRNMEQPWDSSCGSCYTAIPKDDWQSR
;
A
#
# COMPACT_ATOMS: atom_id res chain seq x y z
N MET A 1 46.35 11.67 -2.30
CA MET A 1 46.69 12.59 -1.19
C MET A 1 45.42 12.82 -0.38
N MET A 2 44.94 12.01 0.57
CA MET A 2 45.55 11.26 1.68
C MET A 2 46.64 12.02 2.44
N ALA A 3 46.36 12.20 3.73
CA ALA A 3 47.23 12.63 4.84
C ALA A 3 47.34 14.13 5.18
N THR A 4 46.34 14.61 5.92
CA THR A 4 46.52 15.54 7.06
C THR A 4 45.33 15.35 8.03
N LEU A 5 45.26 14.19 8.70
CA LEU A 5 45.55 14.05 10.14
C LEU A 5 45.11 15.24 10.99
N LYS A 6 44.00 15.09 11.72
CA LYS A 6 43.98 14.61 13.13
C LYS A 6 44.65 15.61 14.09
N ARG A 7 43.88 16.62 14.54
CA ARG A 7 44.15 17.36 15.79
C ARG A 7 42.93 18.18 16.22
N SER A 8 41.91 17.55 16.81
CA SER A 8 40.99 18.26 17.73
C SER A 8 40.22 17.37 18.72
N GLN A 9 40.41 16.05 18.72
CA GLN A 9 39.89 15.17 19.76
C GLN A 9 40.99 14.76 20.74
N SER A 10 41.31 15.61 21.70
CA SER A 10 41.96 15.22 22.97
C SER A 10 42.09 16.44 23.89
N ARG A 11 41.01 16.79 24.57
CA ARG A 11 41.01 17.61 25.81
C ARG A 11 39.56 17.70 26.30
N LEU A 12 39.14 16.69 27.06
CA LEU A 12 38.07 16.74 28.07
C LEU A 12 37.86 15.32 28.62
N SER A 13 38.87 14.82 29.32
CA SER A 13 38.74 13.68 30.24
C SER A 13 39.89 13.72 31.24
N SER A 14 39.57 14.00 32.50
CA SER A 14 40.29 13.69 33.76
C SER A 14 40.46 14.86 34.73
N SER A 15 39.50 14.97 35.65
CA SER A 15 39.71 15.23 37.09
C SER A 15 38.39 14.86 37.80
N LEU A 16 38.31 13.67 38.38
CA LEU A 16 38.68 13.30 39.75
C LEU A 16 37.47 13.29 40.69
N SER A 17 37.08 12.04 40.96
CA SER A 17 36.30 11.47 42.04
C SER A 17 36.52 12.13 43.42
N ALA A 18 35.44 12.29 44.20
CA ALA A 18 35.28 11.80 45.57
C ALA A 18 34.07 12.46 46.27
N ALA A 19 33.05 11.67 46.61
CA ALA A 19 32.28 11.80 47.86
C ALA A 19 31.31 10.60 48.01
N VAL A 20 31.69 9.70 48.91
CA VAL A 20 30.89 8.60 49.45
C VAL A 20 30.27 9.09 50.77
N SER A 21 28.97 8.89 50.97
CA SER A 21 28.34 8.68 52.29
C SER A 21 26.91 8.17 52.08
N ARG A 22 26.61 6.87 52.24
CA ARG A 22 26.10 6.20 53.46
C ARG A 22 24.89 6.90 54.12
N SER A 23 23.71 6.29 53.99
CA SER A 23 22.69 6.14 55.07
C SER A 23 21.66 5.08 54.64
N THR A 24 21.81 3.83 55.07
CA THR A 24 21.12 3.15 56.21
C THR A 24 19.75 2.55 55.85
N CYS A 25 19.70 1.21 55.88
CA CYS A 25 18.51 0.38 55.82
C CYS A 25 17.61 0.59 57.05
N ILE A 26 16.28 0.60 56.85
CA ILE A 26 15.32 0.13 57.86
C ILE A 26 14.26 -0.70 57.15
N SER A 27 14.26 -1.99 57.47
CA SER A 27 13.20 -2.96 57.23
C SER A 27 12.15 -2.86 58.34
N LEU A 28 10.86 -2.79 57.99
CA LEU A 28 9.76 -3.05 58.91
C LEU A 28 8.78 -4.03 58.27
N PHE A 29 8.88 -5.27 58.73
CA PHE A 29 7.80 -6.24 58.76
C PHE A 29 6.73 -5.77 59.76
N SER A 30 5.45 -5.85 59.39
CA SER A 30 4.38 -6.00 60.38
C SER A 30 3.37 -7.02 59.87
N SER A 31 3.28 -8.09 60.64
CA SER A 31 2.26 -9.13 60.64
C SER A 31 0.91 -8.58 61.12
N GLY A 32 -0.17 -9.13 60.57
CA GLY A 32 -1.54 -8.83 61.00
C GLY A 32 -2.51 -9.90 60.52
N ASN A 33 -2.62 -10.97 61.30
CA ASN A 33 -3.64 -12.01 61.18
C ASN A 33 -5.03 -11.42 61.47
N SER A 34 -6.03 -11.75 60.64
CA SER A 34 -7.39 -11.98 61.14
C SER A 34 -8.12 -12.97 60.24
N THR A 35 -8.64 -14.00 60.89
CA THR A 35 -9.46 -15.11 60.41
C THR A 35 -10.93 -14.72 60.31
N PHE A 36 -11.69 -15.15 59.29
CA PHE A 36 -12.88 -16.02 59.46
C PHE A 36 -13.59 -16.42 58.13
N SER A 37 -14.00 -17.69 58.10
CA SER A 37 -15.18 -18.34 57.47
C SER A 37 -15.39 -18.45 55.94
N SER A 38 -15.37 -19.72 55.49
CA SER A 38 -16.08 -20.43 54.40
C SER A 38 -17.62 -20.25 54.44
N HIS A 39 -18.41 -20.11 53.36
CA HIS A 39 -18.80 -20.97 52.20
C HIS A 39 -20.01 -20.25 51.49
N PRO A 40 -20.63 -20.72 50.37
CA PRO A 40 -20.12 -21.10 49.03
C PRO A 40 -20.92 -20.48 47.83
N SER A 41 -20.31 -20.45 46.63
CA SER A 41 -20.93 -20.52 45.25
C SER A 41 -21.84 -19.36 44.73
N PRO A 42 -21.98 -19.11 43.40
CA PRO A 42 -21.76 -20.02 42.27
C PRO A 42 -20.83 -19.54 41.15
N SER A 43 -20.36 -20.56 40.43
CA SER A 43 -19.59 -20.56 39.18
C SER A 43 -20.19 -19.70 38.06
N SER A 44 -19.37 -18.82 37.47
CA SER A 44 -19.53 -18.42 36.07
C SER A 44 -18.15 -18.41 35.39
N SER A 45 -17.80 -19.55 34.80
CA SER A 45 -16.67 -19.67 33.88
C SER A 45 -16.94 -18.83 32.63
N ARG A 46 -16.25 -17.70 32.47
CA ARG A 46 -16.20 -17.00 31.18
C ARG A 46 -15.25 -17.76 30.27
N HIS A 47 -15.83 -18.33 29.22
CA HIS A 47 -15.16 -19.09 28.18
C HIS A 47 -14.09 -18.25 27.47
N PHE A 48 -12.86 -18.74 27.49
CA PHE A 48 -11.88 -18.52 26.43
C PHE A 48 -12.48 -19.03 25.13
N HIS A 49 -12.61 -18.18 24.11
CA HIS A 49 -12.89 -18.64 22.75
C HIS A 49 -11.58 -18.89 22.00
N ASP A 50 -11.29 -20.18 21.86
CA ASP A 50 -10.33 -20.76 20.94
C ASP A 50 -10.58 -20.30 19.49
N TRP A 51 -9.51 -19.88 18.82
CA TRP A 51 -9.45 -19.83 17.36
C TRP A 51 -9.34 -21.27 16.83
N ARG A 52 -10.42 -21.80 16.25
CA ARG A 52 -10.40 -23.03 15.44
C ARG A 52 -10.85 -22.74 14.00
N SER A 53 -10.17 -23.41 13.08
CA SER A 53 -10.24 -23.35 11.61
C SER A 53 -11.57 -23.85 11.02
N PRO A 54 -12.05 -23.30 9.88
CA PRO A 54 -13.30 -23.74 9.26
C PRO A 54 -13.07 -24.74 8.10
N LEU A 55 -13.20 -26.03 8.38
CA LEU A 55 -13.42 -27.08 7.38
C LEU A 55 -14.83 -27.65 7.52
N SER A 56 -15.87 -26.83 7.30
CA SER A 56 -17.24 -27.35 7.17
C SER A 56 -18.23 -26.37 6.52
N HIS A 57 -18.01 -25.95 5.28
CA HIS A 57 -19.02 -25.21 4.49
C HIS A 57 -19.06 -25.64 3.02
N ARG A 58 -19.08 -26.96 2.74
CA ARG A 58 -19.15 -27.48 1.37
C ARG A 58 -20.48 -28.14 0.97
N ALA A 59 -21.54 -28.02 1.78
CA ALA A 59 -22.78 -28.79 1.56
C ALA A 59 -24.06 -27.96 1.28
N THR A 60 -24.01 -26.63 1.17
CA THR A 60 -25.23 -25.80 0.99
C THR A 60 -25.33 -25.04 -0.34
N MET A 61 -24.49 -25.37 -1.33
CA MET A 61 -24.36 -24.61 -2.60
C MET A 61 -24.91 -25.37 -3.82
N ARG A 62 -26.11 -25.98 -3.73
CA ARG A 62 -26.72 -26.65 -4.90
C ARG A 62 -28.17 -26.29 -5.24
N SER A 63 -28.82 -25.41 -4.48
CA SER A 63 -30.20 -24.96 -4.78
C SER A 63 -30.33 -23.48 -5.19
N SER A 64 -29.25 -22.69 -5.12
CA SER A 64 -29.24 -21.27 -5.52
C SER A 64 -28.98 -21.04 -7.02
N ALA A 65 -28.39 -22.01 -7.72
CA ALA A 65 -27.85 -21.83 -9.08
C ALA A 65 -28.88 -21.46 -10.16
N VAL A 66 -30.17 -21.80 -9.99
CA VAL A 66 -31.20 -21.53 -11.01
C VAL A 66 -31.80 -20.12 -10.87
N ILE A 67 -31.70 -19.50 -9.70
CA ILE A 67 -32.18 -18.12 -9.47
C ILE A 67 -31.11 -17.10 -9.87
N THR A 68 -29.82 -17.43 -9.71
CA THR A 68 -28.68 -16.59 -10.10
C THR A 68 -28.64 -16.34 -11.61
N ASP A 69 -28.92 -17.37 -12.42
CA ASP A 69 -28.87 -17.29 -13.90
C ASP A 69 -29.94 -16.36 -14.51
N ARG A 70 -31.02 -16.08 -13.77
CA ARG A 70 -32.06 -15.10 -14.19
C ARG A 70 -31.70 -13.67 -13.77
N PHE A 71 -30.97 -13.50 -12.68
CA PHE A 71 -30.44 -12.22 -12.22
C PHE A 71 -29.24 -11.76 -13.06
N GLU A 72 -28.33 -12.68 -13.42
CA GLU A 72 -27.18 -12.40 -14.29
C GLU A 72 -27.60 -11.91 -15.68
N ARG A 73 -28.64 -12.52 -16.28
CA ARG A 73 -29.20 -12.07 -17.56
C ARG A 73 -29.87 -10.69 -17.49
N HIS A 74 -30.39 -10.29 -16.33
CA HIS A 74 -30.97 -8.95 -16.17
C HIS A 74 -29.87 -7.89 -16.03
N PHE A 75 -28.80 -8.16 -15.27
CA PHE A 75 -27.63 -7.27 -15.17
C PHE A 75 -26.84 -7.16 -16.47
N ALA A 76 -26.69 -8.25 -17.24
CA ALA A 76 -26.03 -8.22 -18.54
C ALA A 76 -26.77 -7.33 -19.56
N SER A 77 -28.10 -7.22 -19.47
CA SER A 77 -28.88 -6.32 -20.33
C SER A 77 -28.82 -4.84 -19.91
N LEU A 78 -28.48 -4.55 -18.64
CA LEU A 78 -28.26 -3.19 -18.13
C LEU A 78 -26.85 -2.67 -18.40
N ALA A 79 -25.87 -3.56 -18.64
CA ALA A 79 -24.48 -3.23 -18.94
C ALA A 79 -24.23 -2.73 -20.39
N ALA A 80 -25.28 -2.53 -21.19
CA ALA A 80 -25.15 -1.94 -22.52
C ALA A 80 -24.94 -0.42 -22.50
N ARG A 81 -25.17 0.24 -21.36
CA ARG A 81 -24.85 1.65 -21.12
C ARG A 81 -24.06 1.77 -19.83
N ASN A 82 -23.02 2.60 -19.83
CA ASN A 82 -22.27 2.89 -18.62
C ASN A 82 -23.23 3.54 -17.62
N SER A 83 -23.55 2.86 -16.51
CA SER A 83 -24.50 3.33 -15.49
C SER A 83 -24.12 4.68 -14.88
N TYR A 84 -22.88 5.13 -15.10
CA TYR A 84 -22.33 6.40 -14.64
C TYR A 84 -22.17 7.42 -15.78
N GLU A 85 -22.62 7.14 -17.00
CA GLU A 85 -22.51 8.07 -18.14
C GLU A 85 -23.17 9.44 -17.85
N GLY A 86 -24.21 9.46 -17.02
CA GLY A 86 -24.86 10.69 -16.55
C GLY A 86 -24.14 11.43 -15.41
N ILE A 87 -23.15 10.80 -14.76
CA ILE A 87 -22.40 11.34 -13.62
C ILE A 87 -20.94 11.67 -14.02
N LEU A 88 -20.44 11.07 -15.10
CA LEU A 88 -19.12 11.34 -15.66
C LEU A 88 -19.10 12.73 -16.31
N THR A 89 -18.72 13.72 -15.52
CA THR A 89 -18.54 15.10 -15.99
C THR A 89 -17.33 15.15 -16.92
N ARG A 90 -17.56 15.31 -18.23
CA ARG A 90 -16.47 15.61 -19.17
C ARG A 90 -16.04 17.06 -18.94
N LEU A 91 -14.78 17.21 -18.57
CA LEU A 91 -14.12 18.50 -18.51
C LEU A 91 -14.15 19.13 -19.92
N LYS A 92 -14.73 20.34 -20.03
CA LYS A 92 -14.74 21.13 -21.28
C LYS A 92 -13.58 22.12 -21.25
N LYS A 93 -12.82 22.22 -22.35
CA LYS A 93 -11.70 23.17 -22.45
C LYS A 93 -12.22 24.62 -22.38
N PRO A 94 -11.60 25.51 -21.57
CA PRO A 94 -11.87 26.94 -21.66
C PRO A 94 -11.51 27.42 -23.07
N GLY A 95 -12.50 27.83 -23.86
CA GLY A 95 -12.33 28.24 -25.27
C GLY A 95 -12.86 27.27 -26.33
N GLY A 96 -13.41 26.12 -25.93
CA GLY A 96 -13.97 25.12 -26.85
C GLY A 96 -12.91 24.15 -27.39
N GLY A 97 -13.33 22.90 -27.58
CA GLY A 97 -12.47 21.77 -27.94
C GLY A 97 -12.35 20.73 -26.83
N ASP A 98 -11.91 19.53 -27.19
CA ASP A 98 -11.59 18.47 -26.24
C ASP A 98 -10.22 18.75 -25.61
N PHE A 99 -10.07 18.50 -24.31
CA PHE A 99 -8.74 18.38 -23.72
C PHE A 99 -7.97 17.27 -24.46
N GLY A 100 -6.66 17.45 -24.65
CA GLY A 100 -5.85 16.64 -25.56
C GLY A 100 -6.11 15.14 -25.40
N LYS A 101 -5.91 14.37 -26.49
CA LYS A 101 -6.08 12.90 -26.52
C LYS A 101 -5.04 12.18 -25.65
N SER A 102 -4.97 12.50 -24.36
CA SER A 102 -4.18 11.77 -23.40
C SER A 102 -4.90 10.45 -23.13
N THR A 103 -4.52 9.43 -23.89
CA THR A 103 -5.10 8.09 -23.76
C THR A 103 -4.64 7.41 -22.47
N ALA A 104 -3.54 7.87 -21.88
CA ALA A 104 -2.89 7.21 -20.77
C ALA A 104 -3.76 7.17 -19.51
N VAL A 105 -3.95 5.98 -18.96
CA VAL A 105 -4.78 5.72 -17.76
C VAL A 105 -4.24 6.48 -16.56
N LEU A 106 -2.91 6.55 -16.43
CA LEU A 106 -2.30 7.30 -15.34
C LEU A 106 -2.61 8.79 -15.42
N ASN A 107 -2.49 9.42 -16.59
CA ASN A 107 -2.81 10.83 -16.72
C ASN A 107 -4.25 11.11 -16.29
N LYS A 108 -5.18 10.20 -16.59
CA LYS A 108 -6.57 10.30 -16.11
C LYS A 108 -6.65 10.21 -14.57
N ASN A 109 -5.91 9.30 -13.94
CA ASN A 109 -5.85 9.18 -12.47
C ASN A 109 -5.21 10.40 -11.80
N SER A 110 -4.11 10.93 -12.35
CA SER A 110 -3.46 12.14 -11.83
C SER A 110 -4.34 13.38 -12.00
N VAL A 111 -5.01 13.53 -13.15
CA VAL A 111 -5.98 14.61 -13.39
C VAL A 111 -7.15 14.52 -12.41
N GLU A 112 -7.74 13.33 -12.24
CA GLU A 112 -8.84 13.12 -11.28
C GLU A 112 -8.41 13.50 -9.86
N SER A 113 -7.27 12.97 -9.40
CA SER A 113 -6.76 13.24 -8.05
C SER A 113 -6.53 14.74 -7.84
N ALA A 114 -5.94 15.43 -8.82
CA ALA A 114 -5.71 16.87 -8.74
C ALA A 114 -7.02 17.67 -8.72
N ILE A 115 -8.01 17.31 -9.53
CA ILE A 115 -9.31 18.00 -9.55
C ILE A 115 -10.05 17.82 -8.24
N ARG A 116 -10.16 16.57 -7.75
CA ARG A 116 -10.90 16.25 -6.53
C ARG A 116 -10.28 16.91 -5.30
N ASN A 117 -8.97 17.09 -5.29
CA ASN A 117 -8.24 17.68 -4.17
C ASN A 117 -7.83 19.14 -4.40
N CYS A 118 -8.35 19.81 -5.44
CA CYS A 118 -8.05 21.21 -5.72
C CYS A 118 -8.58 22.11 -4.60
N ASP A 119 -7.68 22.66 -3.79
CA ASP A 119 -7.97 23.49 -2.62
C ASP A 119 -7.37 24.90 -2.73
N GLU A 120 -6.72 25.21 -3.87
CA GLU A 120 -5.97 26.44 -4.12
C GLU A 120 -4.85 26.71 -3.09
N PHE A 121 -4.40 25.67 -2.40
CA PHE A 121 -3.32 25.73 -1.43
C PHE A 121 -2.28 24.62 -1.64
N GLN A 122 -2.65 23.37 -1.39
CA GLN A 122 -1.80 22.21 -1.67
C GLN A 122 -1.87 21.80 -3.15
N VAL A 123 -3.04 21.95 -3.76
CA VAL A 123 -3.28 21.65 -5.17
C VAL A 123 -4.00 22.84 -5.79
N THR A 124 -3.38 23.46 -6.79
CA THR A 124 -3.93 24.65 -7.45
C THR A 124 -4.56 24.31 -8.79
N GLY A 125 -5.47 25.16 -9.28
CA GLY A 125 -6.03 25.04 -10.64
C GLY A 125 -4.95 25.05 -11.73
N LYS A 126 -3.82 25.74 -11.50
CA LYS A 126 -2.66 25.70 -12.40
C LYS A 126 -2.03 24.32 -12.48
N ASP A 127 -2.01 23.57 -11.39
CA ASP A 127 -1.48 22.21 -11.38
C ASP A 127 -2.38 21.27 -12.18
N VAL A 128 -3.70 21.43 -12.05
CA VAL A 128 -4.68 20.71 -12.88
C VAL A 128 -4.45 21.01 -14.37
N GLU A 129 -4.26 22.28 -14.74
CA GLU A 129 -3.98 22.69 -16.12
C GLU A 129 -2.68 22.08 -16.66
N LYS A 130 -1.60 22.03 -15.86
CA LYS A 130 -0.32 21.40 -16.25
C LYS A 130 -0.51 19.91 -16.57
N ILE A 131 -1.25 19.18 -15.74
CA ILE A 131 -1.46 17.73 -15.93
C ILE A 131 -2.33 17.50 -17.16
N ILE A 132 -3.36 18.32 -17.36
CA ILE A 132 -4.22 18.27 -18.54
C ILE A 132 -3.43 18.55 -19.83
N ASP A 133 -2.52 19.54 -19.80
CA ASP A 133 -1.63 19.89 -20.91
C ASP A 133 -0.39 18.99 -20.96
N TRP A 134 -0.58 17.69 -20.71
CA TRP A 134 0.49 16.69 -20.57
C TRP A 134 1.45 16.66 -21.76
N GLU A 135 0.94 16.75 -22.99
CA GLU A 135 1.75 16.69 -24.22
C GLU A 135 2.83 17.80 -24.26
N ASN A 136 2.50 18.98 -23.76
CA ASN A 136 3.43 20.13 -23.73
C ASN A 136 4.18 20.25 -22.40
N SER A 137 3.62 19.71 -21.32
CA SER A 137 4.14 19.87 -19.96
C SER A 137 5.12 18.76 -19.56
N ALA A 138 4.87 17.51 -19.96
CA ALA A 138 5.71 16.37 -19.62
C ALA A 138 7.15 16.49 -20.19
N PRO A 139 7.37 16.96 -21.44
CA PRO A 139 8.73 17.19 -21.95
C PRO A 139 9.52 18.26 -21.19
N LYS A 140 8.83 19.15 -20.47
CA LYS A 140 9.43 20.22 -19.66
C LYS A 140 9.75 19.78 -18.22
N GLN A 141 9.48 18.53 -17.87
CA GLN A 141 9.71 17.97 -16.54
C GLN A 141 9.07 18.82 -15.41
N VAL A 142 7.85 19.31 -15.63
CA VAL A 142 7.14 20.10 -14.62
C VAL A 142 6.78 19.24 -13.41
N GLU A 143 6.87 19.78 -12.21
CA GLU A 143 6.38 19.11 -11.00
C GLU A 143 4.87 19.27 -10.86
N ILE A 144 4.23 18.21 -10.40
CA ILE A 144 2.79 18.13 -10.13
C ILE A 144 2.53 17.51 -8.74
N PRO A 145 1.50 17.97 -8.01
CA PRO A 145 1.06 17.31 -6.80
C PRO A 145 0.23 16.06 -7.13
N PHE A 146 0.43 14.99 -6.36
CA PHE A 146 -0.38 13.78 -6.43
C PHE A 146 -0.83 13.34 -5.03
N LYS A 147 -2.14 13.16 -4.83
CA LYS A 147 -2.72 12.65 -3.58
C LYS A 147 -3.30 11.25 -3.82
N PRO A 148 -2.64 10.18 -3.34
CA PRO A 148 -3.13 8.82 -3.53
C PRO A 148 -4.44 8.59 -2.76
N ALA A 149 -5.23 7.63 -3.21
CA ALA A 149 -6.48 7.26 -2.54
C ALA A 149 -6.25 6.49 -1.23
N ARG A 150 -5.13 5.77 -1.12
CA ARG A 150 -4.74 4.97 0.06
C ARG A 150 -3.23 4.74 0.12
N VAL A 151 -2.76 4.22 1.24
CA VAL A 151 -1.36 3.85 1.47
C VAL A 151 -1.26 2.36 1.86
N LEU A 152 -0.22 1.69 1.35
CA LEU A 152 0.07 0.28 1.64
C LEU A 152 1.39 0.16 2.41
N LEU A 153 1.38 -0.52 3.55
CA LEU A 153 2.55 -0.74 4.39
C LEU A 153 2.87 -2.23 4.47
N GLN A 154 4.15 -2.54 4.58
CA GLN A 154 4.65 -3.85 5.01
C GLN A 154 5.27 -3.71 6.41
N ASP A 155 5.48 -4.79 7.17
CA ASP A 155 5.78 -4.69 8.60
C ASP A 155 7.15 -4.08 8.96
N PHE A 156 8.18 -4.15 8.11
CA PHE A 156 9.47 -3.52 8.39
C PHE A 156 9.44 -2.01 8.31
N THR A 157 8.68 -1.44 7.36
CA THR A 157 8.50 0.01 7.21
C THR A 157 7.26 0.52 7.95
N GLY A 158 6.29 -0.35 8.19
CA GLY A 158 5.07 -0.03 8.91
C GLY A 158 5.30 0.16 10.41
N VAL A 159 6.21 -0.61 11.03
CA VAL A 159 6.60 -0.39 12.42
C VAL A 159 7.14 1.02 12.66
N PRO A 160 8.18 1.51 11.95
CA PRO A 160 8.67 2.88 12.15
C PRO A 160 7.58 3.92 11.84
N ALA A 161 6.76 3.74 10.80
CA ALA A 161 5.66 4.67 10.52
C ALA A 161 4.64 4.78 11.68
N VAL A 162 4.27 3.66 12.31
CA VAL A 162 3.37 3.68 13.48
C VAL A 162 4.07 4.27 14.71
N VAL A 163 5.38 4.07 14.87
CA VAL A 163 6.19 4.73 15.91
C VAL A 163 6.20 6.24 15.70
N ASP A 164 6.38 6.71 14.47
CA ASP A 164 6.42 8.14 14.16
C ASP A 164 5.06 8.80 14.42
N LEU A 165 3.95 8.16 14.01
CA LEU A 165 2.61 8.63 14.37
C LEU A 165 2.38 8.67 15.89
N ALA A 166 2.88 7.68 16.64
CA ALA A 166 2.80 7.68 18.10
C ALA A 166 3.62 8.82 18.72
N CYS A 167 4.84 9.05 18.22
CA CYS A 167 5.71 10.13 18.67
C CYS A 167 5.13 11.51 18.34
N MET A 168 4.47 11.67 17.19
CA MET A 168 3.74 12.88 16.82
C MET A 168 2.56 13.14 17.77
N ARG A 169 1.84 12.10 18.20
CA ARG A 169 0.79 12.24 19.24
C ARG A 169 1.36 12.72 20.57
N ASP A 170 2.47 12.15 21.00
CA ASP A 170 3.15 12.58 22.22
C ASP A 170 3.66 14.02 22.13
N ALA A 171 4.20 14.43 20.98
CA ALA A 171 4.63 15.79 20.73
C ALA A 171 3.44 16.77 20.77
N MET A 172 2.32 16.43 20.14
CA MET A 172 1.09 17.24 20.17
C MET A 172 0.56 17.42 21.59
N ASN A 173 0.54 16.36 22.40
CA ASN A 173 0.15 16.42 23.81
C ASN A 173 1.09 17.33 24.62
N LYS A 174 2.41 17.23 24.42
CA LYS A 174 3.39 18.09 25.10
C LYS A 174 3.24 19.57 24.74
N LEU A 175 2.76 19.88 23.53
CA LEU A 175 2.44 21.23 23.08
C LEU A 175 1.06 21.72 23.57
N GLY A 176 0.32 20.92 24.36
CA GLY A 176 -1.01 21.27 24.85
C GLY A 176 -2.09 21.23 23.77
N SER A 177 -1.85 20.52 22.67
CA SER A 177 -2.79 20.35 21.56
C SER A 177 -3.44 18.96 21.60
N ASP A 178 -4.49 18.78 20.82
CA ASP A 178 -5.20 17.50 20.72
C ASP A 178 -4.40 16.50 19.87
N SER A 179 -3.90 15.44 20.51
CA SER A 179 -3.17 14.35 19.85
C SER A 179 -4.04 13.54 18.88
N ASN A 180 -5.36 13.53 19.04
CA ASN A 180 -6.23 12.79 18.13
C ASN A 180 -6.25 13.37 16.71
N LYS A 181 -5.76 14.60 16.53
CA LYS A 181 -5.54 15.20 15.21
C LYS A 181 -4.45 14.48 14.40
N ILE A 182 -3.55 13.76 15.07
CA ILE A 182 -2.59 12.89 14.39
C ILE A 182 -3.29 11.57 14.08
N ASN A 183 -3.79 11.47 12.86
CA ASN A 183 -4.45 10.29 12.32
C ASN A 183 -4.29 10.24 10.79
N PRO A 184 -4.16 9.04 10.19
CA PRO A 184 -4.25 8.91 8.75
C PRO A 184 -5.57 9.46 8.17
N LEU A 185 -5.46 10.31 7.15
CA LEU A 185 -6.56 10.93 6.43
C LEU A 185 -7.04 10.08 5.23
N VAL A 186 -6.22 9.15 4.79
CA VAL A 186 -6.55 8.13 3.79
C VAL A 186 -6.47 6.74 4.41
N PRO A 187 -7.17 5.73 3.86
CA PRO A 187 -7.00 4.34 4.26
C PRO A 187 -5.54 3.90 4.20
N VAL A 188 -5.10 3.21 5.25
CA VAL A 188 -3.77 2.62 5.38
C VAL A 188 -3.96 1.13 5.65
N ASP A 189 -3.51 0.31 4.72
CA ASP A 189 -3.50 -1.14 4.89
C ASP A 189 -2.07 -1.59 5.18
N LEU A 190 -1.82 -2.18 6.35
CA LEU A 190 -0.52 -2.75 6.72
C LEU A 190 -0.60 -4.27 6.69
N VAL A 191 0.26 -4.92 5.92
CA VAL A 191 0.36 -6.38 5.84
C VAL A 191 1.63 -6.85 6.55
N ILE A 192 1.48 -7.87 7.40
CA ILE A 192 2.60 -8.51 8.09
C ILE A 192 3.00 -9.76 7.30
N ASP A 193 4.10 -9.67 6.57
CA ASP A 193 4.57 -10.74 5.67
C ASP A 193 6.10 -10.87 5.58
N HIS A 194 6.87 -9.88 6.03
CA HIS A 194 8.34 -9.90 5.97
C HIS A 194 9.00 -10.51 7.22
N SER A 195 8.20 -10.96 8.20
CA SER A 195 8.69 -11.51 9.46
C SER A 195 8.89 -13.03 9.46
N VAL A 196 8.21 -13.78 8.58
CA VAL A 196 8.27 -15.24 8.55
C VAL A 196 9.58 -15.73 7.92
N GLN A 197 10.19 -16.74 8.52
CA GLN A 197 11.40 -17.38 8.01
C GLN A 197 11.15 -18.86 7.76
N VAL A 198 11.89 -19.45 6.82
CA VAL A 198 11.83 -20.88 6.53
C VAL A 198 12.85 -21.60 7.42
N ASP A 199 12.53 -21.75 8.71
CA ASP A 199 13.35 -22.51 9.68
C ASP A 199 13.20 -24.03 9.47
N VAL A 200 11.99 -24.47 9.17
CA VAL A 200 11.64 -25.85 8.86
C VAL A 200 11.05 -25.92 7.46
N ALA A 201 11.48 -26.91 6.67
CA ALA A 201 10.98 -27.18 5.32
C ALA A 201 10.77 -28.68 5.10
N ARG A 202 9.97 -29.04 4.08
CA ARG A 202 9.74 -30.44 3.65
C ARG A 202 9.19 -31.35 4.77
N SER A 203 8.35 -30.79 5.64
CA SER A 203 7.65 -31.53 6.69
C SER A 203 6.18 -31.08 6.74
N GLU A 204 5.27 -31.99 7.09
CA GLU A 204 3.84 -31.67 7.20
C GLU A 204 3.56 -30.58 8.24
N ASN A 205 4.37 -30.50 9.30
CA ASN A 205 4.26 -29.48 10.34
C ASN A 205 5.07 -28.20 10.08
N ALA A 206 5.73 -28.06 8.92
CA ALA A 206 6.65 -26.96 8.65
C ALA A 206 5.99 -25.59 8.75
N VAL A 207 4.79 -25.44 8.16
CA VAL A 207 4.03 -24.18 8.19
C VAL A 207 3.72 -23.77 9.63
N GLN A 208 3.19 -24.69 10.44
CA GLN A 208 2.86 -24.42 11.83
C GLN A 208 4.11 -24.07 12.66
N ALA A 209 5.21 -24.83 12.48
CA ALA A 209 6.45 -24.59 13.20
C ALA A 209 7.05 -23.20 12.89
N ASN A 210 7.07 -22.81 11.61
CA ASN A 210 7.61 -21.52 11.20
C ASN A 210 6.73 -20.35 11.71
N MET A 211 5.40 -20.48 11.68
CA MET A 211 4.50 -19.45 12.23
C MET A 211 4.64 -19.29 13.75
N GLU A 212 4.83 -20.39 14.48
CA GLU A 212 5.07 -20.34 15.93
C GLU A 212 6.39 -19.61 16.24
N LEU A 213 7.46 -19.93 15.52
CA LEU A 213 8.76 -19.25 15.66
C LEU A 213 8.68 -17.77 15.30
N GLU A 214 7.97 -17.43 14.22
CA GLU A 214 7.71 -16.05 13.82
C GLU A 214 7.03 -15.26 14.94
N PHE A 215 5.97 -15.83 15.53
CA PHE A 215 5.21 -15.18 16.60
C PHE A 215 6.05 -15.00 17.86
N GLN A 216 6.86 -16.00 18.24
CA GLN A 216 7.77 -15.90 19.38
C GLN A 216 8.83 -14.81 19.18
N ARG A 217 9.41 -14.71 17.99
CA ARG A 217 10.46 -13.73 17.67
C ARG A 217 9.93 -12.29 17.57
N ASN A 218 8.71 -12.11 17.07
CA ASN A 218 8.17 -10.79 16.73
C ASN A 218 7.01 -10.34 17.64
N LYS A 219 6.81 -10.99 18.79
CA LYS A 219 5.69 -10.74 19.71
C LYS A 219 5.49 -9.26 20.06
N GLU A 220 6.57 -8.53 20.33
CA GLU A 220 6.52 -7.11 20.66
C GLU A 220 6.07 -6.26 19.46
N ARG A 221 6.67 -6.50 18.28
CA ARG A 221 6.30 -5.81 17.02
C ARG A 221 4.83 -6.04 16.70
N PHE A 222 4.34 -7.27 16.81
CA PHE A 222 2.95 -7.61 16.51
C PHE A 222 1.99 -6.99 17.53
N ALA A 223 2.34 -6.98 18.82
CA ALA A 223 1.56 -6.29 19.84
C ALA A 223 1.48 -4.78 19.57
N PHE A 224 2.59 -4.16 19.14
CA PHE A 224 2.65 -2.74 18.80
C PHE A 224 1.80 -2.41 17.55
N LEU A 225 1.90 -3.19 16.48
CA LEU A 225 1.09 -3.00 15.28
C LEU A 225 -0.41 -3.23 15.56
N LYS A 226 -0.74 -4.22 16.40
CA LYS A 226 -2.11 -4.44 16.87
C LYS A 226 -2.62 -3.27 17.72
N TRP A 227 -1.77 -2.64 18.52
CA TRP A 227 -2.15 -1.38 19.18
C TRP A 227 -2.42 -0.28 18.15
N GLY A 228 -1.54 -0.13 17.14
CA GLY A 228 -1.68 0.85 16.06
C GLY A 228 -3.03 0.76 15.34
N SER A 229 -3.46 -0.46 14.97
CA SER A 229 -4.76 -0.65 14.29
C SER A 229 -5.98 -0.27 15.14
N ASN A 230 -5.86 -0.27 16.46
CA ASN A 230 -6.93 0.17 17.37
C ASN A 230 -6.80 1.66 17.74
N ALA A 231 -5.58 2.21 17.73
CA ALA A 231 -5.30 3.58 18.14
C ALA A 231 -5.54 4.59 17.02
N PHE A 232 -5.40 4.19 15.75
CA PHE A 232 -5.58 5.05 14.59
C PHE A 232 -6.80 4.64 13.77
N HIS A 233 -7.63 5.62 13.40
CA HIS A 233 -8.69 5.40 12.42
C HIS A 233 -8.07 5.22 11.03
N ASN A 234 -8.79 4.55 10.13
CA ASN A 234 -8.34 4.25 8.78
C ASN A 234 -7.10 3.34 8.70
N MET A 235 -6.69 2.70 9.81
CA MET A 235 -5.56 1.77 9.83
C MET A 235 -6.04 0.33 9.95
N LEU A 236 -5.90 -0.45 8.88
CA LEU A 236 -6.14 -1.88 8.86
C LEU A 236 -4.79 -2.61 8.99
N VAL A 237 -4.72 -3.61 9.86
CA VAL A 237 -3.56 -4.51 9.97
C VAL A 237 -3.98 -5.92 9.61
N VAL A 238 -3.40 -6.46 8.54
CA VAL A 238 -3.53 -7.85 8.12
C VAL A 238 -2.52 -8.69 8.92
N PRO A 239 -2.97 -9.72 9.65
CA PRO A 239 -2.10 -10.50 10.54
C PRO A 239 -1.12 -11.41 9.77
N PRO A 240 -0.04 -11.87 10.42
CA PRO A 240 0.91 -12.81 9.81
C PRO A 240 0.23 -14.10 9.35
N GLY A 241 0.78 -14.71 8.30
CA GLY A 241 0.24 -15.95 7.70
C GLY A 241 -0.95 -15.74 6.76
N SER A 242 -1.34 -14.50 6.47
CA SER A 242 -2.46 -14.19 5.56
C SER A 242 -2.06 -14.12 4.07
N GLY A 243 -0.76 -14.19 3.77
CA GLY A 243 -0.21 -14.03 2.42
C GLY A 243 0.81 -12.89 2.34
N ILE A 244 1.30 -12.63 1.14
CA ILE A 244 2.26 -11.55 0.86
C ILE A 244 1.54 -10.25 0.47
N VAL A 245 2.12 -9.11 0.82
CA VAL A 245 1.51 -7.77 0.74
C VAL A 245 0.91 -7.47 -0.64
N HIS A 246 1.63 -7.77 -1.73
CA HIS A 246 1.14 -7.48 -3.09
C HIS A 246 0.03 -8.42 -3.55
N GLN A 247 0.06 -9.69 -3.14
CA GLN A 247 -0.98 -10.65 -3.48
C GLN A 247 -2.26 -10.35 -2.68
N VAL A 248 -2.13 -10.11 -1.38
CA VAL A 248 -3.26 -9.68 -0.53
C VAL A 248 -3.82 -8.34 -1.04
N ASN A 249 -2.97 -7.43 -1.51
CA ASN A 249 -3.41 -6.19 -2.13
C ASN A 249 -4.24 -6.45 -3.39
N LEU A 250 -3.75 -7.29 -4.30
CA LEU A 250 -4.43 -7.61 -5.56
C LEU A 250 -5.77 -8.34 -5.35
N GLU A 251 -5.83 -9.27 -4.41
CA GLU A 251 -6.97 -10.18 -4.22
C GLU A 251 -8.02 -9.64 -3.24
N TYR A 252 -7.63 -8.79 -2.28
CA TYR A 252 -8.51 -8.41 -1.17
C TYR A 252 -8.55 -6.90 -0.88
N LEU A 253 -7.41 -6.20 -0.89
CA LEU A 253 -7.36 -4.78 -0.49
C LEU A 253 -7.64 -3.81 -1.64
N ALA A 254 -7.49 -4.21 -2.90
CA ALA A 254 -7.77 -3.33 -4.03
C ALA A 254 -9.26 -2.98 -4.09
N ARG A 255 -9.58 -1.69 -4.15
CA ARG A 255 -10.97 -1.23 -4.31
C ARG A 255 -11.31 -1.00 -5.77
N VAL A 256 -10.31 -0.72 -6.61
CA VAL A 256 -10.44 -0.32 -8.03
C VAL A 256 -11.17 1.01 -8.23
N VAL A 257 -12.33 1.19 -7.60
CA VAL A 257 -13.06 2.44 -7.51
C VAL A 257 -13.48 2.64 -6.05
N PHE A 258 -13.13 3.79 -5.49
CA PHE A 258 -13.63 4.21 -4.20
C PHE A 258 -15.02 4.82 -4.33
N ASN A 259 -15.83 4.64 -3.28
CA ASN A 259 -17.07 5.35 -3.09
C ASN A 259 -17.03 6.03 -1.72
N ASN A 260 -16.77 7.33 -1.71
CA ASN A 260 -16.78 8.13 -0.50
C ASN A 260 -17.97 9.10 -0.54
N GLU A 261 -18.98 8.83 0.27
CA GLU A 261 -20.16 9.71 0.41
C GLU A 261 -20.84 10.05 -0.95
N GLY A 262 -20.86 9.11 -1.89
CA GLY A 262 -21.45 9.28 -3.22
C GLY A 262 -20.48 9.85 -4.27
N ILE A 263 -19.25 10.20 -3.90
CA ILE A 263 -18.18 10.56 -4.83
C ILE A 263 -17.44 9.29 -5.23
N LEU A 264 -17.45 9.01 -6.53
CA LEU A 264 -16.69 7.90 -7.12
C LEU A 264 -15.38 8.40 -7.70
N TYR A 265 -14.28 7.73 -7.33
CA TYR A 265 -12.95 8.06 -7.85
C TYR A 265 -12.08 6.79 -7.98
N PRO A 266 -11.11 6.76 -8.90
CA PRO A 266 -10.24 5.61 -9.09
C PRO A 266 -9.41 5.31 -7.84
N ASP A 267 -9.19 4.02 -7.58
CA ASP A 267 -8.19 3.57 -6.62
C ASP A 267 -6.79 3.97 -7.11
N SER A 268 -5.99 4.46 -6.18
CA SER A 268 -4.57 4.73 -6.35
C SER A 268 -3.85 4.50 -5.04
N VAL A 269 -2.66 3.92 -5.10
CA VAL A 269 -1.94 3.47 -3.90
C VAL A 269 -0.47 3.75 -4.00
N VAL A 270 0.10 4.37 -2.97
CA VAL A 270 1.54 4.35 -2.75
C VAL A 270 1.85 3.42 -1.61
N GLY A 271 2.96 2.70 -1.71
CA GLY A 271 3.33 1.74 -0.68
C GLY A 271 4.79 1.79 -0.34
N THR A 272 5.13 1.42 0.88
CA THR A 272 6.52 1.36 1.36
C THR A 272 7.25 0.08 0.91
N ASP A 273 6.83 -0.45 -0.24
CA ASP A 273 7.38 -1.63 -0.89
C ASP A 273 7.48 -1.35 -2.39
N SER A 274 8.64 -1.61 -2.99
CA SER A 274 8.91 -1.35 -4.41
C SER A 274 8.00 -2.10 -5.37
N HIS A 275 7.49 -3.27 -4.97
CA HIS A 275 6.63 -4.13 -5.77
C HIS A 275 5.15 -3.76 -5.67
N THR A 276 4.81 -2.64 -5.00
CA THR A 276 3.46 -2.07 -4.99
C THR A 276 2.90 -1.90 -6.42
N THR A 277 3.78 -1.73 -7.41
CA THR A 277 3.44 -1.69 -8.84
C THR A 277 2.74 -2.93 -9.38
N MET A 278 2.78 -4.07 -8.69
CA MET A 278 2.01 -5.28 -9.05
C MET A 278 0.50 -4.97 -9.21
N ILE A 279 -0.02 -4.00 -8.46
CA ILE A 279 -1.43 -3.59 -8.51
C ILE A 279 -1.82 -2.92 -9.83
N ASP A 280 -0.85 -2.40 -10.59
CA ASP A 280 -1.10 -1.77 -11.88
C ASP A 280 -1.68 -2.78 -12.91
N GLY A 281 -1.39 -4.08 -12.71
CA GLY A 281 -2.00 -5.17 -13.46
C GLY A 281 -3.53 -5.21 -13.39
N LEU A 282 -4.12 -4.66 -12.32
CA LEU A 282 -5.55 -4.53 -12.08
C LEU A 282 -6.12 -3.18 -12.57
N GLY A 283 -5.28 -2.30 -13.11
CA GLY A 283 -5.67 -0.95 -13.54
C GLY A 283 -5.75 0.08 -12.41
N VAL A 284 -5.18 -0.23 -11.24
CA VAL A 284 -5.02 0.70 -10.11
C VAL A 284 -3.65 1.34 -10.25
N ALA A 285 -3.55 2.68 -10.25
CA ALA A 285 -2.24 3.31 -10.32
C ALA A 285 -1.54 3.21 -8.96
N GLY A 286 -0.41 2.50 -8.89
CA GLY A 286 0.33 2.44 -7.63
C GLY A 286 1.80 2.08 -7.71
N TRP A 287 2.54 2.48 -6.68
CA TRP A 287 3.99 2.35 -6.68
C TRP A 287 4.67 2.45 -5.33
N GLY A 288 5.95 2.05 -5.33
CA GLY A 288 6.83 2.11 -4.17
C GLY A 288 7.31 3.52 -3.85
N VAL A 289 7.29 3.88 -2.57
CA VAL A 289 7.82 5.13 -2.02
C VAL A 289 8.60 4.85 -0.72
N GLY A 290 9.34 5.84 -0.22
CA GLY A 290 9.95 5.75 1.10
C GLY A 290 8.93 5.86 2.23
N GLY A 291 9.35 5.50 3.45
CA GLY A 291 8.50 5.58 4.64
C GLY A 291 8.00 7.00 4.93
N ILE A 292 8.88 7.99 4.81
CA ILE A 292 8.57 9.40 5.06
C ILE A 292 7.53 9.91 4.06
N GLU A 293 7.67 9.58 2.77
CA GLU A 293 6.69 9.96 1.75
C GLU A 293 5.34 9.29 2.00
N ALA A 294 5.34 8.01 2.41
CA ALA A 294 4.12 7.32 2.78
C ALA A 294 3.44 7.98 3.99
N GLU A 295 4.17 8.30 5.06
CA GLU A 295 3.65 9.00 6.24
C GLU A 295 3.10 10.38 5.90
N ALA A 296 3.82 11.14 5.07
CA ALA A 296 3.36 12.44 4.59
C ALA A 296 2.05 12.31 3.82
N ALA A 297 1.93 11.32 2.94
CA ALA A 297 0.71 11.02 2.21
C ALA A 297 -0.44 10.60 3.15
N MET A 298 -0.17 9.79 4.17
CA MET A 298 -1.16 9.43 5.20
C MET A 298 -1.70 10.67 5.93
N LEU A 299 -0.86 11.67 6.17
CA LEU A 299 -1.25 12.93 6.84
C LEU A 299 -1.75 13.99 5.85
N GLY A 300 -2.00 13.63 4.59
CA GLY A 300 -2.65 14.46 3.58
C GLY A 300 -1.72 15.41 2.83
N GLN A 301 -0.40 15.29 2.99
CA GLN A 301 0.53 16.02 2.13
C GLN A 301 0.50 15.44 0.71
N PRO A 302 0.34 16.28 -0.33
CA PRO A 302 0.52 15.82 -1.70
C PRO A 302 1.97 15.42 -1.92
N MET A 303 2.17 14.35 -2.69
CA MET A 303 3.48 14.00 -3.18
C MET A 303 3.84 14.89 -4.36
N SER A 304 5.06 15.45 -4.37
CA SER A 304 5.58 16.09 -5.58
C SER A 304 6.18 15.03 -6.49
N MET A 305 5.74 14.99 -7.75
CA MET A 305 6.34 14.16 -8.77
C MET A 305 6.52 14.93 -10.07
N VAL A 306 7.57 14.60 -10.83
CA VAL A 306 7.73 15.11 -12.19
C VAL A 306 6.64 14.51 -13.07
N LEU A 307 5.93 15.37 -13.82
CA LEU A 307 4.92 14.94 -14.78
C LEU A 307 5.60 14.05 -15.82
N PRO A 308 5.24 12.77 -15.85
CA PRO A 308 6.11 11.75 -16.40
C PRO A 308 5.76 11.49 -17.87
N GLY A 309 6.76 11.16 -18.69
CA GLY A 309 6.52 10.64 -20.04
C GLY A 309 5.87 9.26 -20.00
N VAL A 310 5.14 8.89 -21.06
CA VAL A 310 4.46 7.59 -21.17
C VAL A 310 4.97 6.88 -22.43
N VAL A 311 5.45 5.65 -22.25
CA VAL A 311 5.91 4.75 -23.31
C VAL A 311 4.85 3.69 -23.54
N GLY A 312 4.23 3.69 -24.72
CA GLY A 312 3.26 2.67 -25.08
C GLY A 312 3.95 1.35 -25.46
N PHE A 313 3.63 0.25 -24.77
CA PHE A 313 4.08 -1.10 -25.11
C PHE A 313 2.96 -1.90 -25.78
N LYS A 314 3.05 -2.10 -27.10
CA LYS A 314 2.03 -2.81 -27.86
C LYS A 314 2.23 -4.33 -27.80
N LEU A 315 1.26 -5.07 -27.28
CA LEU A 315 1.18 -6.53 -27.37
C LEU A 315 0.27 -6.95 -28.53
N SER A 316 0.74 -7.88 -29.34
CA SER A 316 0.00 -8.46 -30.46
C SER A 316 0.13 -9.98 -30.51
N GLY A 317 -0.88 -10.66 -31.03
CA GLY A 317 -0.94 -12.12 -31.10
C GLY A 317 -1.19 -12.82 -29.75
N LYS A 318 -0.88 -14.12 -29.70
CA LYS A 318 -1.09 -14.99 -28.52
C LYS A 318 0.21 -15.68 -28.11
N LEU A 319 0.34 -15.98 -26.82
CA LEU A 319 1.45 -16.81 -26.32
C LEU A 319 1.38 -18.22 -26.94
N ARG A 320 2.54 -18.77 -27.30
CA ARG A 320 2.63 -20.14 -27.82
C ARG A 320 2.47 -21.15 -26.68
N ASN A 321 1.98 -22.34 -26.99
CA ASN A 321 1.92 -23.44 -26.02
C ASN A 321 3.30 -23.72 -25.43
N GLY A 322 3.36 -23.84 -24.10
CA GLY A 322 4.61 -24.05 -23.36
C GLY A 322 5.36 -22.77 -22.97
N VAL A 323 4.93 -21.59 -23.45
CA VAL A 323 5.44 -20.30 -22.98
C VAL A 323 4.72 -19.91 -21.70
N THR A 324 5.47 -19.54 -20.67
CA THR A 324 4.95 -19.15 -19.36
C THR A 324 4.87 -17.63 -19.20
N ALA A 325 4.13 -17.17 -18.18
CA ALA A 325 4.12 -15.77 -17.77
C ALA A 325 5.53 -15.25 -17.44
N THR A 326 6.38 -16.12 -16.89
CA THR A 326 7.78 -15.82 -16.57
C THR A 326 8.59 -15.53 -17.84
N ASP A 327 8.42 -16.33 -18.89
CA ASP A 327 9.11 -16.11 -20.18
C ASP A 327 8.70 -14.77 -20.80
N LEU A 328 7.39 -14.46 -20.73
CA LEU A 328 6.86 -13.19 -21.21
C LEU A 328 7.45 -12.01 -20.44
N VAL A 329 7.39 -12.02 -19.10
CA VAL A 329 7.86 -10.88 -18.30
C VAL A 329 9.37 -10.66 -18.44
N LEU A 330 10.16 -11.73 -18.54
CA LEU A 330 11.61 -11.60 -18.76
C LEU A 330 11.92 -11.00 -20.15
N THR A 331 11.17 -11.39 -21.17
CA THR A 331 11.29 -10.83 -22.52
C THR A 331 10.92 -9.35 -22.54
N VAL A 332 9.78 -8.99 -21.95
CA VAL A 332 9.32 -7.60 -21.82
C VAL A 332 10.35 -6.76 -21.04
N THR A 333 10.85 -7.29 -19.93
CA THR A 333 11.88 -6.63 -19.11
C THR A 333 13.15 -6.37 -19.92
N GLN A 334 13.61 -7.36 -20.69
CA GLN A 334 14.78 -7.21 -21.55
C GLN A 334 14.59 -6.11 -22.61
N MET A 335 13.42 -6.08 -23.26
CA MET A 335 13.08 -5.08 -24.28
C MET A 335 13.02 -3.66 -23.68
N LEU A 336 12.35 -3.50 -22.54
CA LEU A 336 12.18 -2.21 -21.87
C LEU A 336 13.51 -1.67 -21.33
N ARG A 337 14.35 -2.53 -20.74
CA ARG A 337 15.73 -2.16 -20.35
C ARG A 337 16.53 -1.62 -21.52
N LYS A 338 16.45 -2.27 -22.69
CA LYS A 338 17.16 -1.82 -23.90
C LYS A 338 16.61 -0.50 -24.43
N HIS A 339 15.32 -0.23 -24.24
CA HIS A 339 14.67 1.01 -24.69
C HIS A 339 14.99 2.21 -23.78
N GLY A 340 15.20 1.99 -22.49
CA GLY A 340 15.50 3.07 -21.53
C GLY A 340 14.24 3.79 -21.07
N VAL A 341 13.57 3.20 -20.07
CA VAL A 341 12.27 3.66 -19.54
C VAL A 341 12.36 4.29 -18.14
N VAL A 342 13.56 4.54 -17.63
CA VAL A 342 13.78 5.18 -16.32
C VAL A 342 13.04 6.51 -16.23
N GLY A 343 12.24 6.69 -15.18
CA GLY A 343 11.47 7.92 -14.93
C GLY A 343 10.29 8.15 -15.88
N LYS A 344 9.84 7.09 -16.57
CA LYS A 344 8.68 7.12 -17.47
C LYS A 344 7.68 6.03 -17.10
N PHE A 345 6.41 6.28 -17.39
CA PHE A 345 5.38 5.26 -17.36
C PHE A 345 5.48 4.36 -18.59
N VAL A 346 5.12 3.10 -18.43
CA VAL A 346 4.95 2.14 -19.51
C VAL A 346 3.47 1.73 -19.54
N GLU A 347 2.77 2.06 -20.61
CA GLU A 347 1.36 1.69 -20.75
C GLU A 347 1.22 0.56 -21.77
N PHE A 348 0.71 -0.59 -21.33
CA PHE A 348 0.54 -1.73 -22.22
C PHE A 348 -0.80 -1.66 -22.93
N TYR A 349 -0.80 -1.90 -24.24
CA TYR A 349 -2.00 -1.81 -25.07
C TYR A 349 -1.94 -2.81 -26.23
N GLY A 350 -3.04 -2.95 -26.97
CA GLY A 350 -3.13 -3.81 -28.16
C GLY A 350 -3.86 -5.12 -27.90
N GLU A 351 -4.17 -5.83 -28.98
CA GLU A 351 -5.00 -7.05 -28.98
C GLU A 351 -4.49 -8.14 -28.04
N GLY A 352 -3.16 -8.25 -27.86
CA GLY A 352 -2.55 -9.28 -27.02
C GLY A 352 -2.87 -9.11 -25.54
N MET A 353 -3.31 -7.93 -25.10
CA MET A 353 -3.71 -7.69 -23.71
C MET A 353 -4.97 -8.47 -23.33
N SER A 354 -5.94 -8.60 -24.25
CA SER A 354 -7.19 -9.32 -24.03
C SER A 354 -6.99 -10.81 -23.74
N GLU A 355 -5.85 -11.36 -24.18
CA GLU A 355 -5.49 -12.77 -24.04
C GLU A 355 -4.76 -13.07 -22.71
N LEU A 356 -4.24 -12.03 -22.04
CA LEU A 356 -3.49 -12.21 -20.79
C LEU A 356 -4.43 -12.22 -19.59
N PRO A 357 -4.40 -13.27 -18.74
CA PRO A 357 -5.11 -13.28 -17.47
C PRO A 357 -4.52 -12.25 -16.51
N LEU A 358 -5.30 -11.86 -15.49
CA LEU A 358 -4.88 -10.86 -14.49
C LEU A 358 -3.53 -11.23 -13.82
N ALA A 359 -3.31 -12.50 -13.50
CA ALA A 359 -2.07 -12.95 -12.88
C ALA A 359 -0.83 -12.63 -13.74
N ASP A 360 -0.93 -12.79 -15.06
CA ASP A 360 0.17 -12.52 -15.99
C ASP A 360 0.42 -11.01 -16.11
N ARG A 361 -0.66 -10.21 -16.15
CA ARG A 361 -0.58 -8.74 -16.14
C ARG A 361 0.09 -8.23 -14.86
N ALA A 362 -0.32 -8.76 -13.71
CA ALA A 362 0.25 -8.43 -12.41
C ALA A 362 1.72 -8.85 -12.33
N THR A 363 2.10 -10.00 -12.92
CA THR A 363 3.50 -10.46 -13.00
C THR A 363 4.35 -9.48 -13.82
N ILE A 364 3.84 -8.96 -14.94
CA ILE A 364 4.53 -7.94 -15.74
C ILE A 364 4.72 -6.65 -14.94
N ALA A 365 3.64 -6.16 -14.32
CA ALA A 365 3.67 -4.94 -13.54
C ALA A 365 4.61 -5.03 -12.33
N ASN A 366 4.64 -6.18 -11.66
CA ASN A 366 5.51 -6.45 -10.52
C ASN A 366 7.02 -6.34 -10.85
N MET A 367 7.41 -6.62 -12.10
CA MET A 367 8.80 -6.54 -12.54
C MET A 367 9.22 -5.15 -13.02
N SER A 368 8.36 -4.13 -12.88
CA SER A 368 8.64 -2.80 -13.39
C SER A 368 9.92 -2.19 -12.80
N ARG A 369 10.19 -2.41 -11.50
CA ARG A 369 11.45 -2.01 -10.87
C ARG A 369 12.67 -2.59 -11.57
N ASN A 370 12.57 -3.82 -12.07
CA ASN A 370 13.67 -4.48 -12.75
C ASN A 370 13.94 -3.84 -14.11
N MET A 371 13.02 -3.08 -14.69
CA MET A 371 13.19 -2.44 -16.00
C MET A 371 14.08 -1.19 -15.96
N GLU A 372 14.39 -0.69 -14.75
CA GLU A 372 15.17 0.52 -14.50
C GLU A 372 16.59 0.22 -14.01
N GLN A 373 17.57 0.58 -14.83
CA GLN A 373 19.00 0.53 -14.52
C GLN A 373 19.72 1.72 -15.20
N PRO A 374 20.79 2.28 -14.60
CA PRO A 374 21.47 1.82 -13.39
C PRO A 374 20.83 2.37 -12.10
N TRP A 375 21.10 1.69 -10.98
CA TRP A 375 20.63 1.99 -9.62
C TRP A 375 20.88 3.45 -9.19
N ASP A 376 19.94 4.34 -9.45
CA ASP A 376 19.85 5.63 -8.76
C ASP A 376 18.63 5.60 -7.83
N SER A 377 18.86 5.95 -6.57
CA SER A 377 17.90 6.01 -5.47
C SER A 377 16.95 7.22 -5.55
N SER A 378 16.89 7.88 -6.70
CA SER A 378 16.09 9.08 -6.93
C SER A 378 15.03 8.83 -8.01
N CYS A 379 13.79 8.59 -7.56
CA CYS A 379 12.54 8.71 -8.34
C CYS A 379 12.62 8.37 -9.85
N GLY A 380 13.08 7.18 -10.19
CA GLY A 380 12.71 6.51 -11.43
C GLY A 380 11.78 5.39 -11.04
N SER A 381 10.56 5.37 -11.58
CA SER A 381 9.74 4.17 -11.55
C SER A 381 9.15 3.97 -12.93
N CYS A 382 9.37 2.78 -13.47
CA CYS A 382 8.58 2.26 -14.57
C CYS A 382 7.29 1.80 -13.93
N TYR A 383 6.18 2.26 -14.47
CA TYR A 383 4.86 1.93 -13.93
C TYR A 383 4.03 1.35 -15.07
N THR A 384 3.22 0.35 -14.79
CA THR A 384 2.57 -0.45 -15.83
C THR A 384 1.07 -0.19 -15.84
N ALA A 385 0.62 0.99 -16.27
CA ALA A 385 -0.81 1.23 -16.37
C ALA A 385 -1.41 0.38 -17.50
N ILE A 386 -2.40 -0.46 -17.21
CA ILE A 386 -3.08 -1.29 -18.21
C ILE A 386 -4.53 -0.81 -18.35
N PRO A 387 -4.96 -0.32 -19.54
CA PRO A 387 -6.34 0.08 -19.79
C PRO A 387 -7.34 -1.07 -19.63
N LYS A 388 -8.54 -0.71 -19.15
CA LYS A 388 -9.63 -1.60 -18.77
C LYS A 388 -10.66 -1.83 -19.89
N ASP A 389 -10.37 -1.42 -21.12
CA ASP A 389 -11.28 -1.54 -22.26
C ASP A 389 -11.35 -3.01 -22.73
N ASP A 390 -12.01 -3.90 -21.98
CA ASP A 390 -12.51 -5.22 -22.44
C ASP A 390 -13.24 -6.08 -21.37
N TRP A 391 -13.98 -5.48 -20.42
CA TRP A 391 -14.79 -6.26 -19.46
C TRP A 391 -16.20 -6.63 -19.96
N GLN A 392 -16.34 -7.00 -21.24
CA GLN A 392 -17.62 -7.51 -21.79
C GLN A 392 -17.70 -9.03 -21.99
N SER A 393 -16.70 -9.81 -21.54
CA SER A 393 -16.86 -11.27 -21.52
C SER A 393 -16.02 -11.93 -20.43
N ARG A 394 -16.64 -12.22 -19.29
CA ARG A 394 -16.48 -13.45 -18.49
C ARG A 394 -17.43 -13.44 -17.31
#